data_AF-A2E9Z6-F1
#
_entry.id   AF-A2E9Z6-F1
#
_cell.length_a   1.000
_cell.length_b   1.000
_cell.length_c   1.000
_cell.angle_alpha   90.00
_cell.angle_beta   90.00
_cell.angle_gamma   90.00
#
_symmetry.space_group_name_H-M   'P 1'
#
loop_
_entity.id
_entity.type
_entity.pdbx_description
1 polymer ?
#
loop_
_entity_poly.entity_id
_entity_poly.type
_entity_poly.pdbx_seq_one_letter_code
_entity_poly.pdbx_strand_id
1 'polypeptide(L)'
;MSDQDITINSTNSISMVEECAKCVEMEMWPQFRALFKQINTFYKQNYKEDSDDNFVRIWFALRSLTIDNFMKKIQDCTQFEDYLNYLSLISDLVDDPKRLWVIMHTELQTIFKASPSQCRYIAKTFFTPGQLFEYSIDAFLDSQLCNLNTIATEDDVIDRFYALAGLVRACGVTRNDSVPQSYINYVGKILRSYINLQIFSAKRFVWLVESIGTNLFINPNILRGICAESITEFIKKDISPKEKLEMAGTFTTSPFMCHIPILNSLVEDSYKTVVENLYYNFVKYILPGFADLEWKGKEYGIPSDPARCWKLFYDNLFTNNEKSPIMMHAIGKSLCQTLQFLADYYGSVQPELTRAVDVRRDIFYIVQTIVKLPIGLSDRDYQNIWLLLLIAAIIGAEQTLICNLPTPEKSRTTVMLGLDVSENGYDFINYKKALAVLTEKFSGEQDAIPDMIKYLRQNYH
;
A
#
# COMPACT_ATOMS: atom_id res chain seq x y z
N MET A 1 51.40 37.93 37.16
CA MET A 1 50.76 39.27 37.23
C MET A 1 49.40 39.06 37.84
N SER A 2 49.09 39.88 38.84
CA SER A 2 47.87 39.88 39.65
C SER A 2 46.60 39.97 38.81
N ASP A 3 45.57 39.23 39.21
CA ASP A 3 44.17 39.38 38.79
C ASP A 3 43.71 40.84 38.99
N GLN A 4 43.87 41.66 37.96
CA GLN A 4 43.09 42.88 37.83
C GLN A 4 41.86 42.50 37.01
N ASP A 5 40.68 42.57 37.62
CA ASP A 5 39.40 42.57 36.92
C ASP A 5 39.34 43.82 36.03
N ILE A 6 39.82 43.70 34.79
CA ILE A 6 39.75 44.77 33.79
C ILE A 6 38.30 44.84 33.31
N THR A 7 37.56 45.87 33.75
CA THR A 7 36.22 46.16 33.23
C THR A 7 36.32 46.81 31.85
N ILE A 8 35.81 46.15 30.83
CA ILE A 8 35.82 46.64 29.44
C ILE A 8 34.74 47.73 29.28
N ASN A 9 35.12 48.85 28.68
CA ASN A 9 34.28 50.02 28.40
C ASN A 9 34.58 50.57 26.99
N SER A 10 33.79 51.53 26.52
CA SER A 10 33.90 52.09 25.16
C SER A 10 35.25 52.77 24.86
N THR A 11 36.05 53.11 25.87
CA THR A 11 37.36 53.77 25.72
C THR A 11 38.54 52.80 25.67
N ASN A 12 38.42 51.59 26.23
CA ASN A 12 39.49 50.58 26.23
C ASN A 12 39.21 49.38 25.31
N SER A 13 37.98 49.26 24.78
CA SER A 13 37.51 48.09 24.03
C SER A 13 38.40 47.72 22.83
N ILE A 14 38.86 48.69 22.04
CA ILE A 14 39.74 48.45 20.88
C ILE A 14 41.14 47.97 21.32
N SER A 15 41.74 48.63 22.31
CA SER A 15 43.05 48.25 22.87
C SER A 15 43.04 46.84 23.48
N MET A 16 41.94 46.46 24.13
CA MET A 16 41.77 45.11 24.68
C MET A 16 41.59 44.04 23.59
N VAL A 17 40.98 44.37 22.44
CA VAL A 17 40.91 43.47 21.28
C VAL A 17 42.29 43.27 20.66
N GLU A 18 43.12 44.31 20.56
CA GLU A 18 44.51 44.21 20.10
C GLU A 18 45.40 43.43 21.08
N GLU A 19 45.21 43.59 22.38
CA GLU A 19 45.89 42.80 23.41
C GLU A 19 45.47 41.32 23.34
N CYS A 20 44.18 41.07 23.12
CA CYS A 20 43.67 39.72 22.89
C CYS A 20 44.27 39.10 21.62
N ALA A 21 44.46 39.87 20.54
CA ALA A 21 45.16 39.42 19.33
C ALA A 21 46.62 39.02 19.61
N LYS A 22 47.34 39.82 20.41
CA LYS A 22 48.71 39.49 20.84
C LYS A 22 48.76 38.22 21.69
N CYS A 23 47.77 37.98 22.54
CA CYS A 23 47.69 36.71 23.28
C CYS A 23 47.51 35.50 22.36
N VAL A 24 46.84 35.65 21.22
CA VAL A 24 46.74 34.59 20.19
C VAL A 24 48.09 34.36 19.51
N GLU A 25 48.79 35.43 19.11
CA GLU A 25 50.11 35.34 18.47
C GLU A 25 51.18 34.73 19.39
N MET A 26 51.11 35.02 20.70
CA MET A 26 52.04 34.51 21.72
C MET A 26 51.63 33.15 22.31
N GLU A 27 50.56 32.52 21.80
CA GLU A 27 50.02 31.24 22.28
C GLU A 27 49.66 31.22 23.78
N MET A 28 49.29 32.38 24.35
CA MET A 28 48.94 32.54 25.76
C MET A 28 47.47 32.21 26.03
N TRP A 29 47.09 30.94 25.82
CA TRP A 29 45.70 30.48 25.83
C TRP A 29 44.87 30.81 27.10
N PRO A 30 45.39 30.70 28.33
CA PRO A 30 44.62 31.02 29.53
C PRO A 30 44.25 32.51 29.62
N GLN A 31 45.18 33.38 29.23
CA GLN A 31 44.97 34.84 29.22
C GLN A 31 44.04 35.25 28.09
N PHE A 32 44.24 34.67 26.90
CA PHE A 32 43.32 34.82 25.78
C PHE A 32 41.88 34.47 26.17
N ARG A 33 41.64 33.31 26.81
CA ARG A 33 40.29 32.88 27.22
C ARG A 33 39.61 33.87 28.17
N ALA A 34 40.35 34.40 29.14
CA ALA A 34 39.82 35.36 30.12
C ALA A 34 39.42 36.68 29.43
N LEU A 35 40.33 37.26 28.63
CA LEU A 35 40.10 38.49 27.87
C LEU A 35 38.99 38.32 26.83
N PHE A 36 39.02 37.23 26.05
CA PHE A 36 38.00 36.95 25.04
C PHE A 36 36.59 36.86 25.64
N LYS A 37 36.44 36.20 26.80
CA LYS A 37 35.15 36.09 27.49
C LYS A 37 34.61 37.45 27.94
N GLN A 38 35.48 38.31 28.48
CA GLN A 38 35.11 39.67 28.87
C GLN A 38 34.72 40.50 27.65
N ILE A 39 35.49 40.45 26.55
CA ILE A 39 35.20 41.19 25.31
C ILE A 39 33.89 40.71 24.68
N ASN A 40 33.64 39.40 24.64
CA ASN A 40 32.41 38.84 24.10
C ASN A 40 31.18 39.26 24.93
N THR A 41 31.32 39.33 26.26
CA THR A 41 30.26 39.82 27.15
C THR A 41 29.95 41.29 26.88
N PHE A 42 30.98 42.11 26.70
CA PHE A 42 30.84 43.52 26.33
C PHE A 42 30.18 43.69 24.95
N TYR A 43 30.56 42.88 23.96
CA TYR A 43 29.93 42.88 22.63
C TYR A 43 28.44 42.56 22.70
N LYS A 44 28.06 41.44 23.35
CA LYS A 44 26.65 41.00 23.46
C LYS A 44 25.75 41.99 24.21
N GLN A 45 26.31 42.79 25.12
CA GLN A 45 25.56 43.78 25.90
C GLN A 45 25.36 45.11 25.18
N ASN A 46 26.32 45.53 24.35
CA ASN A 46 26.37 46.90 23.82
C ASN A 46 26.10 47.00 22.32
N TYR A 47 26.15 45.89 21.58
CA TYR A 47 26.06 45.89 20.12
C TYR A 47 25.01 44.89 19.62
N LYS A 48 24.33 45.24 18.52
CA LYS A 48 23.46 44.32 17.74
C LYS A 48 24.26 43.80 16.54
N GLU A 49 23.89 42.63 16.02
CA GLU A 49 24.64 41.89 14.98
C GLU A 49 24.93 42.70 13.68
N ASP A 50 24.21 43.80 13.42
CA ASP A 50 24.33 44.65 12.23
C ASP A 50 24.93 46.07 12.49
N SER A 51 25.63 46.32 13.60
CA SER A 51 26.23 47.64 13.84
C SER A 51 27.54 47.83 13.05
N ASP A 52 27.60 48.86 12.22
CA ASP A 52 28.80 49.21 11.43
C ASP A 52 29.90 49.94 12.25
N ASP A 53 30.00 49.62 13.53
CA ASP A 53 30.98 50.21 14.45
C ASP A 53 32.38 49.62 14.19
N ASN A 54 33.40 50.47 14.27
CA ASN A 54 34.80 50.10 14.16
C ASN A 54 35.18 48.98 15.16
N PHE A 55 34.66 49.02 16.39
CA PHE A 55 34.88 47.95 17.37
C PHE A 55 34.36 46.59 16.87
N VAL A 56 33.17 46.56 16.25
CA VAL A 56 32.56 45.34 15.75
C VAL A 56 33.35 44.75 14.58
N ARG A 57 33.88 45.59 13.69
CA ARG A 57 34.78 45.16 12.60
C ARG A 57 36.07 44.52 13.14
N ILE A 58 36.72 45.17 14.10
CA ILE A 58 37.98 44.66 14.70
C ILE A 58 37.71 43.39 15.52
N TRP A 59 36.58 43.31 16.22
CA TRP A 59 36.14 42.11 16.93
C TRP A 59 35.90 40.92 16.00
N PHE A 60 35.21 41.11 14.87
CA PHE A 60 35.03 40.06 13.87
C PHE A 60 36.35 39.64 13.20
N ALA A 61 37.26 40.58 12.97
CA ALA A 61 38.60 40.28 12.46
C ALA A 61 39.41 39.43 13.45
N LEU A 62 39.38 39.75 14.74
CA LEU A 62 40.01 38.94 15.80
C LEU A 62 39.42 37.53 15.85
N ARG A 63 38.09 37.39 15.81
CA ARG A 63 37.43 36.08 15.81
C ARG A 63 37.87 35.24 14.60
N SER A 64 37.92 35.84 13.41
CA SER A 64 38.33 35.15 12.18
C SER A 64 39.81 34.72 12.25
N LEU A 65 40.71 35.61 12.66
CA LEU A 65 42.13 35.31 12.84
C LEU A 65 42.39 34.22 13.88
N THR A 66 41.59 34.20 14.96
CA THR A 66 41.68 33.17 15.99
C THR A 66 41.22 31.80 15.46
N ILE A 67 40.12 31.75 14.71
CA ILE A 67 39.64 30.54 14.05
C ILE A 67 40.71 30.02 13.09
N ASP A 68 41.31 30.88 12.25
CA ASP A 68 42.38 30.50 11.31
C ASP A 68 43.61 29.91 12.01
N ASN A 69 44.02 30.49 13.14
CA ASN A 69 45.16 29.99 13.92
C ASN A 69 44.85 28.62 14.54
N PHE A 70 43.64 28.42 15.09
CA PHE A 70 43.24 27.11 15.60
C PHE A 70 43.07 26.08 14.48
N MET A 71 42.58 26.46 13.30
CA MET A 71 42.49 25.56 12.15
C MET A 71 43.87 25.05 11.72
N LYS A 72 44.90 25.90 11.67
CA LYS A 72 46.29 25.48 11.41
C LYS A 72 46.79 24.48 12.46
N LYS A 73 46.54 24.74 13.74
CA LYS A 73 46.93 23.81 14.82
C LYS A 73 46.19 22.47 14.74
N ILE A 74 44.93 22.46 14.32
CA ILE A 74 44.14 21.25 14.09
C ILE A 74 44.72 20.43 12.92
N GLN A 75 45.23 21.07 11.86
CA GLN A 75 45.86 20.38 10.74
C GLN A 75 47.14 19.61 11.16
N ASP A 76 47.87 20.13 12.15
CA ASP A 76 49.10 19.53 12.68
C ASP A 76 48.85 18.49 13.79
N CYS A 77 47.60 18.26 14.20
CA CYS A 77 47.27 17.34 15.29
C CYS A 77 47.49 15.86 14.90
N THR A 78 48.20 15.13 15.76
CA THR A 78 48.39 13.66 15.64
C THR A 78 47.62 12.86 16.69
N GLN A 79 47.22 13.50 17.80
CA GLN A 79 46.47 12.89 18.90
C GLN A 79 45.01 13.36 18.91
N PHE A 80 44.10 12.47 19.29
CA PHE A 80 42.66 12.75 19.32
C PHE A 80 42.27 13.77 20.40
N GLU A 81 42.94 13.75 21.55
CA GLU A 81 42.64 14.65 22.66
C GLU A 81 42.98 16.10 22.32
N ASP A 82 44.13 16.32 21.67
CA ASP A 82 44.55 17.64 21.18
C ASP A 82 43.59 18.16 20.11
N TYR A 83 43.20 17.30 19.16
CA TYR A 83 42.19 17.60 18.15
C TYR A 83 40.87 18.05 18.79
N LEU A 84 40.39 17.32 19.80
CA LEU A 84 39.15 17.62 20.50
C LEU A 84 39.24 18.95 21.28
N ASN A 85 40.38 19.23 21.92
CA ASN A 85 40.60 20.45 22.69
C ASN A 85 40.55 21.70 21.79
N TYR A 86 41.22 21.66 20.63
CA TYR A 86 41.16 22.76 19.67
C TYR A 86 39.80 22.90 19.01
N LEU A 87 39.10 21.78 18.73
CA LEU A 87 37.74 21.83 18.21
C LEU A 87 36.76 22.43 19.24
N SER A 88 36.92 22.13 20.53
CA SER A 88 36.16 22.76 21.61
C SER A 88 36.42 24.26 21.69
N LEU A 89 37.67 24.68 21.49
CA LEU A 89 38.03 26.10 21.43
C LEU A 89 37.36 26.82 20.26
N ILE A 90 37.32 26.21 19.08
CA ILE A 90 36.58 26.78 17.94
C ILE A 90 35.08 26.81 18.23
N SER A 91 34.52 25.76 18.85
CA SER A 91 33.11 25.73 19.25
C SER A 91 32.75 26.85 20.21
N ASP A 92 33.62 27.21 21.15
CA ASP A 92 33.40 28.33 22.08
C ASP A 92 33.41 29.70 21.38
N LEU A 93 34.11 29.80 20.24
CA LEU A 93 34.26 31.02 19.46
C LEU A 93 33.16 31.23 18.43
N VAL A 94 32.41 30.18 18.07
CA VAL A 94 31.38 30.22 17.04
C VAL A 94 30.00 30.23 17.72
N ASP A 95 29.23 31.31 17.53
CA ASP A 95 27.91 31.44 18.16
C ASP A 95 26.83 30.55 17.51
N ASP A 96 27.04 30.07 16.27
CA ASP A 96 26.11 29.22 15.51
C ASP A 96 26.69 27.81 15.27
N PRO A 97 26.09 26.75 15.84
CA PRO A 97 26.50 25.36 15.60
C PRO A 97 26.59 24.97 14.12
N LYS A 98 25.76 25.57 13.24
CA LYS A 98 25.81 25.29 11.80
C LYS A 98 27.13 25.77 11.17
N ARG A 99 27.67 26.90 11.65
CA ARG A 99 28.96 27.41 11.19
C ARG A 99 30.11 26.50 11.63
N LEU A 100 30.04 25.93 12.83
CA LEU A 100 31.01 24.90 13.27
C LEU A 100 30.96 23.67 12.36
N TRP A 101 29.76 23.21 11.99
CA TRP A 101 29.59 22.10 11.05
C TRP A 101 30.23 22.39 9.68
N VAL A 102 30.03 23.59 9.13
CA VAL A 102 30.63 24.00 7.85
C VAL A 102 32.16 24.00 7.96
N ILE A 103 32.72 24.66 8.98
CA ILE A 103 34.18 24.69 9.20
C ILE A 103 34.75 23.26 9.22
N MET A 104 34.07 22.35 9.93
CA MET A 104 34.51 20.95 10.02
C MET A 104 34.50 20.18 8.69
N HIS A 105 33.59 20.51 7.76
CA HIS A 105 33.39 19.74 6.53
C HIS A 105 33.97 20.41 5.28
N THR A 106 34.24 21.72 5.31
CA THR A 106 34.75 22.47 4.15
C THR A 106 36.14 23.06 4.37
N GLU A 107 36.46 23.52 5.58
CA GLU A 107 37.69 24.29 5.87
C GLU A 107 38.77 23.44 6.56
N LEU A 108 38.36 22.43 7.34
CA LEU A 108 39.25 21.47 7.97
C LEU A 108 39.69 20.37 6.99
N GLN A 109 40.75 20.62 6.22
CA GLN A 109 41.48 19.57 5.50
C GLN A 109 42.44 18.84 6.45
N THR A 110 41.90 17.96 7.29
CA THR A 110 42.68 17.34 8.37
C THR A 110 43.44 16.10 7.89
N ILE A 111 44.73 16.00 8.26
CA ILE A 111 45.52 14.76 8.15
C ILE A 111 45.02 13.72 9.16
N PHE A 112 44.40 14.19 10.26
CA PHE A 112 43.86 13.38 11.33
C PHE A 112 42.68 12.51 10.85
N LYS A 113 42.91 11.21 10.73
CA LYS A 113 41.85 10.23 10.42
C LYS A 113 41.19 9.73 11.70
N ALA A 114 40.06 10.32 12.04
CA ALA A 114 39.25 9.86 13.16
C ALA A 114 38.67 8.45 12.90
N SER A 115 38.72 7.59 13.92
CA SER A 115 38.02 6.30 13.91
C SER A 115 36.50 6.47 14.09
N PRO A 116 35.67 5.47 13.74
CA PRO A 116 34.22 5.57 13.89
C PRO A 116 33.74 5.87 15.33
N SER A 117 34.43 5.36 16.36
CA SER A 117 34.12 5.66 17.75
C SER A 117 34.44 7.11 18.12
N GLN A 118 35.54 7.65 17.60
CA GLN A 118 35.95 9.04 17.78
C GLN A 118 35.00 10.01 17.06
N CYS A 119 34.55 9.68 15.83
CA CYS A 119 33.53 10.47 15.14
C CYS A 119 32.21 10.54 15.92
N ARG A 120 31.78 9.42 16.52
CA ARG A 120 30.58 9.40 17.38
C ARG A 120 30.77 10.24 18.65
N TYR A 121 31.98 10.26 19.20
CA TYR A 121 32.29 11.07 20.37
C TYR A 121 32.19 12.57 20.02
N ILE A 122 32.85 13.00 18.93
CA ILE A 122 32.77 14.38 18.42
C ILE A 122 31.30 14.77 18.17
N ALA A 123 30.55 13.93 17.46
CA ALA A 123 29.15 14.20 17.14
C ALA A 123 28.30 14.42 18.39
N LYS A 124 28.47 13.59 19.43
CA LYS A 124 27.74 13.73 20.71
C LYS A 124 28.18 14.94 21.53
N THR A 125 29.44 15.37 21.41
CA THR A 125 29.97 16.50 22.17
C THR A 125 29.44 17.83 21.64
N PHE A 126 29.34 17.98 20.31
CA PHE A 126 29.09 19.29 19.69
C PHE A 126 27.70 19.46 19.07
N PHE A 127 26.98 18.36 18.77
CA PHE A 127 25.72 18.44 18.04
C PHE A 127 24.63 17.58 18.65
N THR A 128 23.38 18.04 18.54
CA THR A 128 22.20 17.22 18.80
C THR A 128 21.86 16.33 17.61
N PRO A 129 21.13 15.21 17.80
CA PRO A 129 20.68 14.36 16.70
C PRO A 129 19.94 15.09 15.58
N GLY A 130 19.04 16.02 15.95
CA GLY A 130 18.30 16.83 14.99
C GLY A 130 19.20 17.74 14.16
N GLN A 131 20.17 18.41 14.78
CA GLN A 131 21.14 19.25 14.08
C GLN A 131 22.03 18.45 13.13
N LEU A 132 22.53 17.29 13.57
CA LEU A 132 23.34 16.41 12.71
C LEU A 132 22.55 16.00 11.47
N PHE A 133 21.27 15.67 11.63
CA PHE A 133 20.42 15.31 10.51
C PHE A 133 20.16 16.49 9.58
N GLU A 134 19.75 17.63 10.12
CA GLU A 134 19.45 18.83 9.33
C GLU A 134 20.67 19.32 8.53
N TYR A 135 21.87 19.28 9.11
CA TYR A 135 23.07 19.80 8.45
C TYR A 135 23.68 18.82 7.44
N SER A 136 23.41 17.53 7.57
CA SER A 136 23.98 16.50 6.69
C SER A 136 23.05 16.07 5.56
N ILE A 137 21.73 16.27 5.69
CA ILE A 137 20.77 15.65 4.79
C ILE A 137 20.91 16.10 3.35
N ASP A 138 21.05 17.40 3.08
CA ASP A 138 21.08 17.89 1.69
C ASP A 138 22.32 17.38 0.95
N ALA A 139 23.50 17.45 1.58
CA ALA A 139 24.73 16.88 1.04
C ALA A 139 24.63 15.35 0.83
N PHE A 140 23.91 14.64 1.72
CA PHE A 140 23.67 13.21 1.56
C PHE A 140 22.73 12.91 0.39
N LEU A 141 21.66 13.70 0.22
CA LEU A 141 20.70 13.54 -0.88
C LEU A 141 21.34 13.84 -2.25
N ASP A 142 22.31 14.75 -2.30
CA ASP A 142 23.09 15.06 -3.51
C ASP A 142 24.17 14.01 -3.83
N SER A 143 24.44 13.08 -2.90
CA SER A 143 25.44 12.03 -3.11
C SER A 143 24.98 10.96 -4.11
N GLN A 144 25.94 10.26 -4.71
CA GLN A 144 25.64 9.13 -5.61
C GLN A 144 24.88 7.99 -4.90
N LEU A 145 24.96 7.90 -3.56
CA LEU A 145 24.21 6.92 -2.78
C LEU A 145 22.70 7.17 -2.81
N CYS A 146 22.27 8.39 -3.13
CA CYS A 146 20.86 8.80 -3.20
C CYS A 146 20.38 9.01 -4.64
N ASN A 147 21.22 8.76 -5.64
CA ASN A 147 20.85 8.98 -7.04
C ASN A 147 19.76 7.97 -7.48
N LEU A 148 18.61 8.51 -7.89
CA LEU A 148 17.43 7.76 -8.35
C LEU A 148 17.37 7.61 -9.89
N ASN A 149 18.29 8.25 -10.64
CA ASN A 149 18.25 8.26 -12.10
C ASN A 149 18.65 6.91 -12.73
N THR A 150 19.30 6.03 -11.97
CA THR A 150 19.81 4.73 -12.43
C THR A 150 18.97 3.55 -11.95
N ILE A 151 17.75 3.78 -11.45
CA ILE A 151 16.89 2.73 -10.92
C ILE A 151 16.34 1.88 -12.08
N ALA A 152 16.64 0.58 -12.07
CA ALA A 152 16.10 -0.39 -13.01
C ALA A 152 15.28 -1.47 -12.31
N THR A 153 15.58 -1.76 -11.04
CA THR A 153 15.00 -2.88 -10.28
C THR A 153 14.39 -2.42 -8.96
N GLU A 154 13.59 -3.31 -8.36
CA GLU A 154 13.05 -3.09 -7.00
C GLU A 154 14.16 -2.97 -5.96
N ASP A 155 15.18 -3.81 -6.08
CA ASP A 155 16.28 -3.88 -5.12
C ASP A 155 17.09 -2.58 -5.14
N ASP A 156 17.26 -1.95 -6.32
CA ASP A 156 17.87 -0.62 -6.42
C ASP A 156 17.13 0.42 -5.58
N VAL A 157 15.79 0.41 -5.60
CA VAL A 157 14.97 1.35 -4.80
C VAL A 157 15.12 1.04 -3.31
N ILE A 158 15.10 -0.24 -2.95
CA ILE A 158 15.21 -0.70 -1.57
C ILE A 158 16.59 -0.33 -0.98
N ASP A 159 17.66 -0.43 -1.77
CA ASP A 159 19.00 -0.01 -1.36
C ASP A 159 19.07 1.48 -1.03
N ARG A 160 18.38 2.34 -1.82
CA ARG A 160 18.27 3.78 -1.55
C ARG A 160 17.48 4.05 -0.26
N PHE A 161 16.44 3.28 -0.01
CA PHE A 161 15.74 3.31 1.28
C PHE A 161 16.67 2.92 2.44
N TYR A 162 17.46 1.85 2.31
CA TYR A 162 18.40 1.43 3.36
C TYR A 162 19.51 2.44 3.60
N ALA A 163 20.03 3.09 2.56
CA ALA A 163 20.98 4.18 2.70
C ALA A 163 20.39 5.32 3.54
N LEU A 164 19.16 5.72 3.24
CA LEU A 164 18.45 6.76 3.98
C LEU A 164 18.16 6.38 5.44
N ALA A 165 17.68 5.15 5.67
CA ALA A 165 17.47 4.62 7.01
C ALA A 165 18.78 4.52 7.81
N GLY A 166 19.89 4.22 7.12
CA GLY A 166 21.23 4.23 7.68
C GLY A 166 21.63 5.62 8.19
N LEU A 167 21.39 6.68 7.41
CA LEU A 167 21.63 8.06 7.83
C LEU A 167 20.81 8.42 9.07
N VAL A 168 19.49 8.19 9.05
CA VAL A 168 18.59 8.51 10.17
C VAL A 168 19.06 7.85 11.47
N ARG A 169 19.45 6.57 11.39
CA ARG A 169 20.00 5.82 12.53
C ARG A 169 21.37 6.34 12.98
N ALA A 170 22.23 6.74 12.04
CA ALA A 170 23.56 7.27 12.34
C ALA A 170 23.48 8.62 13.05
N CYS A 171 22.55 9.49 12.65
CA CYS A 171 22.27 10.76 13.30
C CYS A 171 21.58 10.58 14.67
N GLY A 172 20.90 9.45 14.90
CA GLY A 172 20.19 9.17 16.15
C GLY A 172 18.86 9.92 16.28
N VAL A 173 18.24 10.26 15.14
CA VAL A 173 16.97 10.99 15.07
C VAL A 173 15.86 10.18 15.73
N THR A 174 14.94 10.88 16.38
CA THR A 174 13.78 10.30 17.06
C THR A 174 12.47 10.77 16.42
N ARG A 175 11.34 10.18 16.83
CA ARG A 175 10.00 10.53 16.31
C ARG A 175 9.54 11.96 16.60
N ASN A 176 10.19 12.66 17.53
CA ASN A 176 9.79 14.00 17.95
C ASN A 176 10.50 15.11 17.16
N ASP A 177 11.51 14.77 16.35
CA ASP A 177 12.32 15.74 15.65
C ASP A 177 11.63 16.23 14.37
N SER A 178 11.70 17.53 14.09
CA SER A 178 11.21 18.09 12.82
C SER A 178 12.12 17.66 11.67
N VAL A 179 11.55 17.11 10.61
CA VAL A 179 12.31 16.67 9.42
C VAL A 179 12.23 17.70 8.28
N PRO A 180 13.32 17.94 7.52
CA PRO A 180 13.32 18.89 6.41
C PRO A 180 12.40 18.49 5.24
N GLN A 181 11.95 19.47 4.46
CA GLN A 181 11.09 19.20 3.30
C GLN A 181 11.82 18.48 2.16
N SER A 182 13.12 18.72 1.98
CA SER A 182 13.95 18.02 0.98
C SER A 182 13.94 16.50 1.21
N TYR A 183 14.01 16.08 2.47
CA TYR A 183 13.88 14.70 2.91
C TYR A 183 12.51 14.10 2.61
N ILE A 184 11.42 14.80 2.96
CA ILE A 184 10.05 14.37 2.68
C ILE A 184 9.85 14.16 1.17
N ASN A 185 10.32 15.12 0.37
CA ASN A 185 10.23 15.07 -1.09
C ASN A 185 11.00 13.87 -1.66
N TYR A 186 12.18 13.57 -1.11
CA TYR A 186 12.99 12.43 -1.54
C TYR A 186 12.32 11.09 -1.23
N VAL A 187 11.70 10.94 -0.06
CA VAL A 187 10.91 9.75 0.29
C VAL A 187 9.74 9.55 -0.68
N GLY A 188 9.07 10.65 -1.06
CA GLY A 188 8.05 10.58 -2.11
C GLY A 188 8.59 10.19 -3.48
N LYS A 189 9.82 10.58 -3.82
CA LYS A 189 10.47 10.10 -5.04
C LYS A 189 10.77 8.60 -4.97
N ILE A 190 11.24 8.06 -3.84
CA ILE A 190 11.46 6.61 -3.66
C ILE A 190 10.17 5.82 -3.97
N LEU A 191 9.06 6.18 -3.34
CA LEU A 191 7.79 5.46 -3.52
C LEU A 191 7.25 5.57 -4.95
N ARG A 192 7.34 6.75 -5.57
CA ARG A 192 6.97 6.94 -6.98
C ARG A 192 7.86 6.16 -7.93
N SER A 193 9.17 6.18 -7.72
CA SER A 193 10.12 5.38 -8.51
C SER A 193 9.80 3.90 -8.44
N TYR A 194 9.45 3.38 -7.25
CA TYR A 194 9.04 1.99 -7.07
C TYR A 194 7.79 1.65 -7.89
N ILE A 195 6.72 2.44 -7.74
CA ILE A 195 5.47 2.20 -8.45
C ILE A 195 5.66 2.33 -9.96
N ASN A 196 6.56 3.20 -10.42
CA ASN A 196 6.77 3.47 -11.84
C ASN A 196 7.61 2.41 -12.57
N LEU A 197 8.24 1.46 -11.86
CA LEU A 197 8.88 0.28 -12.47
C LEU A 197 7.92 -0.48 -13.40
N GLN A 198 8.43 -1.03 -14.51
CA GLN A 198 7.61 -1.78 -15.47
C GLN A 198 6.95 -3.00 -14.83
N ILE A 199 7.71 -3.71 -13.99
CA ILE A 199 7.26 -4.87 -13.23
C ILE A 199 7.65 -4.62 -11.78
N PHE A 200 6.67 -4.63 -10.88
CA PHE A 200 6.90 -4.54 -9.45
C PHE A 200 5.92 -5.40 -8.65
N SER A 201 6.33 -5.74 -7.44
CA SER A 201 5.63 -6.54 -6.45
C SER A 201 4.88 -5.63 -5.48
N ALA A 202 3.55 -5.75 -5.49
CA ALA A 202 2.70 -5.02 -4.55
C ALA A 202 3.01 -5.36 -3.08
N LYS A 203 3.44 -6.60 -2.79
CA LYS A 203 3.81 -7.02 -1.42
C LYS A 203 5.06 -6.31 -0.93
N ARG A 204 6.08 -6.20 -1.77
CA ARG A 204 7.32 -5.49 -1.44
C ARG A 204 7.08 -3.98 -1.32
N PHE A 205 6.18 -3.43 -2.14
CA PHE A 205 5.76 -2.04 -1.99
C PHE A 205 5.08 -1.78 -0.63
N VAL A 206 4.16 -2.64 -0.19
CA VAL A 206 3.55 -2.56 1.15
C VAL A 206 4.63 -2.59 2.24
N TRP A 207 5.55 -3.55 2.16
CA TRP A 207 6.66 -3.65 3.08
C TRP A 207 7.51 -2.38 3.11
N LEU A 208 7.77 -1.76 1.95
CA LEU A 208 8.55 -0.52 1.85
C LEU A 208 7.83 0.63 2.55
N VAL A 209 6.52 0.79 2.35
CA VAL A 209 5.71 1.82 3.02
C VAL A 209 5.74 1.65 4.54
N GLU A 210 5.55 0.43 5.04
CA GLU A 210 5.59 0.14 6.48
C GLU A 210 7.00 0.33 7.08
N SER A 211 8.03 -0.04 6.32
CA SER A 211 9.43 0.14 6.70
C SER A 211 9.80 1.62 6.76
N ILE A 212 9.30 2.44 5.83
CA ILE A 212 9.42 3.90 5.87
C ILE A 212 8.74 4.45 7.12
N GLY A 213 7.48 4.08 7.38
CA GLY A 213 6.76 4.55 8.56
C GLY A 213 7.44 4.19 9.89
N THR A 214 8.17 3.07 9.93
CA THR A 214 8.87 2.60 11.13
C THR A 214 10.26 3.22 11.30
N ASN A 215 11.04 3.33 10.22
CA ASN A 215 12.47 3.65 10.30
C ASN A 215 12.81 5.10 9.95
N LEU A 216 11.95 5.81 9.23
CA LEU A 216 12.24 7.15 8.72
C LEU A 216 11.60 8.27 9.55
N PHE A 217 10.82 7.91 10.57
CA PHE A 217 10.19 8.84 11.54
C PHE A 217 9.36 9.98 10.93
N ILE A 218 8.83 9.76 9.72
CA ILE A 218 7.95 10.73 9.04
C ILE A 218 6.59 10.74 9.73
N ASN A 219 5.99 11.93 9.86
CA ASN A 219 4.64 12.06 10.38
C ASN A 219 3.66 11.18 9.56
N PRO A 220 2.86 10.31 10.20
CA PRO A 220 1.92 9.43 9.51
C PRO A 220 0.97 10.15 8.54
N ASN A 221 0.55 11.37 8.86
CA ASN A 221 -0.34 12.14 7.99
C ASN A 221 0.37 12.61 6.71
N ILE A 222 1.64 12.99 6.82
CA ILE A 222 2.47 13.36 5.66
C ILE A 222 2.72 12.12 4.80
N LEU A 223 3.09 10.99 5.42
CA LEU A 223 3.31 9.74 4.71
C LEU A 223 2.05 9.24 3.98
N ARG A 224 0.86 9.41 4.57
CA ARG A 224 -0.41 9.12 3.88
C ARG A 224 -0.59 9.97 2.63
N GLY A 225 -0.26 11.25 2.68
CA GLY A 225 -0.28 12.14 1.51
C GLY A 225 0.63 11.64 0.40
N ILE A 226 1.88 11.30 0.74
CA ILE A 226 2.85 10.73 -0.22
C ILE A 226 2.34 9.41 -0.83
N CYS A 227 1.77 8.54 -0.01
CA CYS A 227 1.22 7.28 -0.48
C CYS A 227 0.03 7.51 -1.43
N ALA A 228 -0.85 8.47 -1.12
CA ALA A 228 -1.97 8.82 -1.99
C ALA A 228 -1.52 9.37 -3.35
N GLU A 229 -0.48 10.21 -3.39
CA GLU A 229 0.14 10.65 -4.64
C GLU A 229 0.69 9.48 -5.46
N SER A 230 1.43 8.58 -4.79
CA SER A 230 2.04 7.41 -5.43
C SER A 230 0.97 6.47 -6.00
N ILE A 231 -0.12 6.24 -5.24
CA ILE A 231 -1.28 5.46 -5.72
C ILE A 231 -1.97 6.17 -6.89
N THR A 232 -2.06 7.50 -6.89
CA THR A 232 -2.63 8.25 -8.02
C THR A 232 -1.84 8.02 -9.32
N GLU A 233 -0.51 7.91 -9.23
CA GLU A 233 0.32 7.53 -10.38
C GLU A 233 0.09 6.08 -10.80
N PHE A 234 -0.01 5.16 -9.84
CA PHE A 234 -0.35 3.75 -10.11
C PHE A 234 -1.65 3.60 -10.91
N ILE A 235 -2.70 4.34 -10.54
CA ILE A 235 -4.02 4.28 -11.20
C ILE A 235 -3.93 4.58 -12.69
N LYS A 236 -3.06 5.52 -13.07
CA LYS A 236 -2.85 5.98 -14.44
C LYS A 236 -2.11 4.96 -15.32
N LYS A 237 -1.49 3.93 -14.72
CA LYS A 237 -0.80 2.90 -15.49
C LYS A 237 -1.78 2.07 -16.32
N ASP A 238 -1.35 1.72 -17.53
CA ASP A 238 -2.09 0.82 -18.41
C ASP A 238 -1.84 -0.63 -17.96
N ILE A 239 -2.65 -1.08 -17.01
CA ILE A 239 -2.61 -2.41 -16.40
C ILE A 239 -4.02 -2.99 -16.47
N SER A 240 -4.15 -4.30 -16.65
CA SER A 240 -5.46 -4.93 -16.72
C SER A 240 -6.27 -4.69 -15.44
N PRO A 241 -7.62 -4.55 -15.51
CA PRO A 241 -8.45 -4.36 -14.33
C PRO A 241 -8.28 -5.46 -13.27
N LYS A 242 -8.01 -6.69 -13.72
CA LYS A 242 -7.73 -7.84 -12.85
C LYS A 242 -6.45 -7.63 -12.04
N GLU A 243 -5.34 -7.32 -12.70
CA GLU A 243 -4.06 -7.08 -12.03
C GLU A 243 -4.14 -5.85 -11.12
N LYS A 244 -4.83 -4.79 -11.56
CA LYS A 244 -5.11 -3.61 -10.71
C LYS A 244 -5.83 -4.00 -9.43
N LEU A 245 -6.87 -4.83 -9.52
CA LEU A 245 -7.63 -5.31 -8.37
C LEU A 245 -6.77 -6.15 -7.41
N GLU A 246 -5.93 -7.05 -7.94
CA GLU A 246 -5.05 -7.88 -7.12
C GLU A 246 -3.96 -7.06 -6.41
N MET A 247 -3.36 -6.10 -7.10
CA MET A 247 -2.37 -5.20 -6.50
C MET A 247 -3.01 -4.27 -5.47
N ALA A 248 -4.16 -3.66 -5.79
CA ALA A 248 -4.90 -2.81 -4.86
C ALA A 248 -5.37 -3.58 -3.63
N GLY A 249 -5.86 -4.82 -3.81
CA GLY A 249 -6.20 -5.73 -2.73
C GLY A 249 -4.99 -6.13 -1.88
N THR A 250 -3.79 -6.18 -2.45
CA THR A 250 -2.56 -6.38 -1.68
C THR A 250 -2.22 -5.13 -0.87
N PHE A 251 -2.37 -3.93 -1.44
CA PHE A 251 -2.14 -2.68 -0.71
C PHE A 251 -3.05 -2.54 0.52
N THR A 252 -4.31 -2.97 0.43
CA THR A 252 -5.26 -2.90 1.56
C THR A 252 -4.94 -3.88 2.69
N THR A 253 -4.03 -4.83 2.50
CA THR A 253 -3.57 -5.71 3.61
C THR A 253 -2.74 -4.96 4.65
N SER A 254 -2.17 -3.81 4.29
CA SER A 254 -1.43 -2.98 5.24
C SER A 254 -2.39 -2.25 6.20
N PRO A 255 -2.20 -2.37 7.53
CA PRO A 255 -2.96 -1.59 8.51
C PRO A 255 -2.79 -0.07 8.33
N PHE A 256 -1.71 0.37 7.69
CA PHE A 256 -1.48 1.79 7.42
C PHE A 256 -2.21 2.25 6.16
N MET A 257 -2.10 1.49 5.07
CA MET A 257 -2.62 1.91 3.77
C MET A 257 -4.13 1.70 3.61
N CYS A 258 -4.74 0.76 4.33
CA CYS A 258 -6.19 0.50 4.25
C CYS A 258 -7.07 1.72 4.62
N HIS A 259 -6.49 2.68 5.35
CA HIS A 259 -7.15 3.93 5.72
C HIS A 259 -7.03 5.04 4.65
N ILE A 260 -6.37 4.78 3.51
CA ILE A 260 -6.22 5.75 2.43
C ILE A 260 -7.48 5.71 1.53
N PRO A 261 -8.26 6.81 1.45
CA PRO A 261 -9.55 6.79 0.74
C PRO A 261 -9.44 6.45 -0.75
N ILE A 262 -8.41 6.97 -1.44
CA ILE A 262 -8.21 6.71 -2.87
C ILE A 262 -7.93 5.24 -3.18
N LEU A 263 -7.38 4.50 -2.21
CA LEU A 263 -7.15 3.07 -2.36
C LEU A 263 -8.47 2.30 -2.30
N ASN A 264 -9.37 2.68 -1.40
CA ASN A 264 -10.68 2.04 -1.27
C ASN A 264 -11.53 2.28 -2.53
N SER A 265 -11.55 3.51 -3.06
CA SER A 265 -12.23 3.78 -4.34
C SER A 265 -11.63 2.99 -5.49
N LEU A 266 -10.29 2.86 -5.56
CA LEU A 266 -9.63 2.06 -6.60
C LEU A 266 -10.03 0.59 -6.54
N VAL A 267 -10.12 0.01 -5.33
CA VAL A 267 -10.56 -1.37 -5.15
C VAL A 267 -12.01 -1.53 -5.61
N GLU A 268 -12.91 -0.65 -5.18
CA GLU A 268 -14.33 -0.70 -5.56
C GLU A 268 -14.53 -0.57 -7.08
N ASP A 269 -13.90 0.41 -7.72
CA ASP A 269 -14.00 0.65 -9.16
C ASP A 269 -13.43 -0.53 -9.96
N SER A 270 -12.23 -0.99 -9.60
CA SER A 270 -11.59 -2.13 -10.27
C SER A 270 -12.41 -3.40 -10.07
N TYR A 271 -12.97 -3.61 -8.87
CA TYR A 271 -13.82 -4.74 -8.56
C TYR A 271 -15.08 -4.75 -9.42
N LYS A 272 -15.78 -3.61 -9.51
CA LYS A 272 -16.96 -3.46 -10.34
C LYS A 272 -16.66 -3.75 -11.81
N THR A 273 -15.58 -3.16 -12.35
CA THR A 273 -15.15 -3.40 -13.73
C THR A 273 -14.81 -4.87 -13.98
N VAL A 274 -14.14 -5.55 -13.05
CA VAL A 274 -13.84 -6.99 -13.17
C VAL A 274 -15.12 -7.82 -13.22
N VAL A 275 -16.08 -7.58 -12.32
CA VAL A 275 -17.36 -8.30 -12.31
C VAL A 275 -18.14 -8.06 -13.61
N GLU A 276 -18.21 -6.82 -14.08
CA GLU A 276 -18.85 -6.46 -15.34
C GLU A 276 -18.19 -7.15 -16.55
N ASN A 277 -16.85 -7.20 -16.58
CA ASN A 277 -16.11 -7.89 -17.64
C ASN A 277 -16.33 -9.41 -17.63
N LEU A 278 -16.39 -10.03 -16.45
CA LEU A 278 -16.69 -11.46 -16.32
C LEU A 278 -18.09 -11.76 -16.86
N TYR A 279 -19.09 -10.96 -16.48
CA TYR A 279 -20.45 -11.11 -16.97
C TYR A 279 -20.56 -10.81 -18.48
N TYR A 280 -19.87 -9.79 -18.97
CA TYR A 280 -19.80 -9.47 -20.40
C TYR A 280 -19.24 -10.65 -21.21
N ASN A 281 -18.20 -11.33 -20.72
CA ASN A 281 -17.66 -12.51 -21.39
C ASN A 281 -18.69 -13.65 -21.46
N PHE A 282 -19.47 -13.87 -20.40
CA PHE A 282 -20.60 -14.80 -20.45
C PHE A 282 -21.64 -14.38 -21.52
N VAL A 283 -22.08 -13.12 -21.49
CA VAL A 283 -23.07 -12.59 -22.44
C VAL A 283 -22.58 -12.67 -23.89
N LYS A 284 -21.30 -12.45 -24.13
CA LYS A 284 -20.73 -12.43 -25.49
C LYS A 284 -20.49 -13.81 -26.05
N TYR A 285 -19.99 -14.75 -25.24
CA TYR A 285 -19.45 -16.02 -25.74
C TYR A 285 -20.29 -17.24 -25.39
N ILE A 286 -21.19 -17.15 -24.39
CA ILE A 286 -21.95 -18.31 -23.88
C ILE A 286 -23.45 -18.09 -24.08
N LEU A 287 -23.97 -16.91 -23.72
CA LEU A 287 -25.39 -16.60 -23.81
C LEU A 287 -26.01 -16.82 -25.20
N PRO A 288 -25.37 -16.46 -26.33
CA PRO A 288 -25.94 -16.69 -27.65
C PRO A 288 -26.24 -18.17 -27.92
N GLY A 289 -25.40 -19.07 -27.40
CA GLY A 289 -25.61 -20.50 -27.54
C GLY A 289 -26.89 -21.01 -26.87
N PHE A 290 -27.36 -20.35 -25.79
CA PHE A 290 -28.67 -20.68 -25.18
C PHE A 290 -29.85 -20.22 -26.04
N ALA A 291 -29.70 -19.12 -26.79
CA ALA A 291 -30.75 -18.61 -27.67
C ALA A 291 -30.98 -19.53 -28.89
N ASP A 292 -29.94 -20.25 -29.32
CA ASP A 292 -30.00 -21.18 -30.46
C ASP A 292 -30.53 -22.58 -30.09
N LEU A 293 -30.84 -22.84 -28.81
CA LEU A 293 -31.35 -24.15 -28.40
C LEU A 293 -32.80 -24.36 -28.80
N GLU A 294 -33.04 -25.45 -29.53
CA GLU A 294 -34.38 -25.94 -29.81
C GLU A 294 -34.81 -27.02 -28.81
N TRP A 295 -35.97 -26.81 -28.19
CA TRP A 295 -36.57 -27.71 -27.20
C TRP A 295 -37.68 -28.59 -27.78
N LYS A 296 -37.62 -28.86 -29.09
CA LYS A 296 -38.56 -29.73 -29.82
C LYS A 296 -37.82 -30.91 -30.46
N GLY A 297 -38.51 -32.01 -30.73
CA GLY A 297 -37.97 -33.18 -31.42
C GLY A 297 -37.40 -34.26 -30.50
N LYS A 298 -36.38 -34.99 -30.97
CA LYS A 298 -35.79 -36.12 -30.24
C LYS A 298 -34.81 -35.66 -29.16
N GLU A 299 -34.68 -36.46 -28.12
CA GLU A 299 -33.64 -36.25 -27.10
C GLU A 299 -32.23 -36.33 -27.71
N TYR A 300 -31.30 -35.50 -27.22
CA TYR A 300 -29.89 -35.53 -27.65
C TYR A 300 -29.03 -36.46 -26.81
N GLY A 301 -29.42 -36.73 -25.56
CA GLY A 301 -28.68 -37.65 -24.67
C GLY A 301 -27.45 -37.05 -23.98
N ILE A 302 -27.07 -35.80 -24.27
CA ILE A 302 -25.96 -35.07 -23.62
C ILE A 302 -26.39 -33.66 -23.18
N PRO A 303 -25.69 -33.02 -22.22
CA PRO A 303 -25.94 -31.61 -21.91
C PRO A 303 -25.67 -30.74 -23.13
N SER A 304 -26.40 -29.65 -23.26
CA SER A 304 -26.24 -28.68 -24.35
C SER A 304 -24.83 -28.09 -24.38
N ASP A 305 -24.37 -27.71 -25.57
CA ASP A 305 -23.10 -27.00 -25.73
C ASP A 305 -22.99 -25.74 -24.85
N PRO A 306 -23.99 -24.83 -24.77
CA PRO A 306 -23.89 -23.67 -23.90
C PRO A 306 -23.79 -24.03 -22.41
N ALA A 307 -24.47 -25.08 -21.92
CA ALA A 307 -24.32 -25.54 -20.54
C ALA A 307 -22.91 -26.10 -20.27
N ARG A 308 -22.32 -26.82 -21.25
CA ARG A 308 -20.94 -27.29 -21.18
C ARG A 308 -19.93 -26.14 -21.20
N CYS A 309 -20.12 -25.16 -22.08
CA CYS A 309 -19.29 -23.96 -22.15
C CYS A 309 -19.38 -23.12 -20.86
N TRP A 310 -20.58 -22.98 -20.29
CA TRP A 310 -20.79 -22.31 -19.01
C TRP A 310 -19.98 -22.96 -17.88
N LYS A 311 -20.04 -24.28 -17.76
CA LYS A 311 -19.25 -25.01 -16.78
C LYS A 311 -17.76 -24.81 -17.01
N LEU A 312 -17.27 -25.00 -18.24
CA LEU A 312 -15.86 -24.84 -18.58
C LEU A 312 -15.35 -23.42 -18.25
N PHE A 313 -16.17 -22.40 -18.50
CA PHE A 313 -15.85 -21.01 -18.17
C PHE A 313 -15.63 -20.84 -16.66
N TYR A 314 -16.58 -21.29 -15.83
CA TYR A 314 -16.44 -21.17 -14.38
C TYR A 314 -15.33 -22.07 -13.82
N ASP A 315 -15.25 -23.34 -14.21
CA ASP A 315 -14.19 -24.26 -13.77
C ASP A 315 -12.79 -23.68 -14.02
N ASN A 316 -12.57 -23.06 -15.19
CA ASN A 316 -11.33 -22.39 -15.52
C ASN A 316 -11.10 -21.11 -14.68
N LEU A 317 -12.14 -20.30 -14.46
CA LEU A 317 -12.03 -19.12 -13.62
C LEU A 317 -11.67 -19.49 -12.17
N PHE A 318 -12.28 -20.54 -11.62
CA PHE A 318 -11.99 -21.01 -10.27
C PHE A 318 -10.58 -21.56 -10.15
N THR A 319 -10.20 -22.46 -11.05
CA THR A 319 -8.86 -23.11 -11.01
C THR A 319 -7.74 -22.08 -11.13
N ASN A 320 -7.88 -21.09 -12.00
CA ASN A 320 -6.85 -20.07 -12.22
C ASN A 320 -6.77 -19.01 -11.11
N ASN A 321 -7.78 -18.91 -10.24
CA ASN A 321 -7.87 -17.83 -9.25
C ASN A 321 -8.09 -18.33 -7.81
N GLU A 322 -7.93 -19.64 -7.55
CA GLU A 322 -8.15 -20.27 -6.24
C GLU A 322 -7.42 -19.57 -5.09
N LYS A 323 -6.22 -19.04 -5.35
CA LYS A 323 -5.38 -18.36 -4.36
C LYS A 323 -5.71 -16.87 -4.15
N SER A 324 -6.67 -16.31 -4.88
CA SER A 324 -7.01 -14.89 -4.87
C SER A 324 -8.42 -14.69 -4.31
N PRO A 325 -8.57 -14.41 -2.99
CA PRO A 325 -9.88 -14.28 -2.35
C PRO A 325 -10.77 -13.20 -3.00
N ILE A 326 -10.17 -12.09 -3.43
CA ILE A 326 -10.90 -10.99 -4.08
C ILE A 326 -11.43 -11.40 -5.45
N MET A 327 -10.67 -12.18 -6.22
CA MET A 327 -11.12 -12.73 -7.49
C MET A 327 -12.18 -13.81 -7.31
N MET A 328 -12.03 -14.68 -6.31
CA MET A 328 -13.05 -15.67 -5.94
C MET A 328 -14.39 -15.02 -5.61
N HIS A 329 -14.35 -13.91 -4.87
CA HIS A 329 -15.54 -13.12 -4.58
C HIS A 329 -16.14 -12.47 -5.84
N ALA A 330 -15.30 -11.91 -6.74
CA ALA A 330 -15.75 -11.34 -8.01
C ALA A 330 -16.40 -12.39 -8.94
N ILE A 331 -15.81 -13.58 -9.03
CA ILE A 331 -16.35 -14.72 -9.78
C ILE A 331 -17.70 -15.14 -9.18
N GLY A 332 -17.80 -15.22 -7.86
CA GLY A 332 -19.08 -15.48 -7.17
C GLY A 332 -20.16 -14.48 -7.57
N LYS A 333 -19.86 -13.17 -7.59
CA LYS A 333 -20.83 -12.16 -8.03
C LYS A 333 -21.23 -12.28 -9.49
N SER A 334 -20.30 -12.61 -10.38
CA SER A 334 -20.62 -12.89 -11.79
C SER A 334 -21.51 -14.13 -11.92
N LEU A 335 -21.23 -15.18 -11.12
CA LEU A 335 -22.05 -16.39 -11.07
C LEU A 335 -23.49 -16.07 -10.69
N CYS A 336 -23.72 -15.24 -9.66
CA CYS A 336 -25.06 -14.80 -9.25
C CYS A 336 -25.86 -14.24 -10.44
N GLN A 337 -25.22 -13.38 -11.25
CA GLN A 337 -25.86 -12.76 -12.41
C GLN A 337 -26.20 -13.80 -13.48
N THR A 338 -25.30 -14.76 -13.73
CA THR A 338 -25.58 -15.84 -14.68
C THR A 338 -26.64 -16.81 -14.17
N LEU A 339 -26.73 -17.05 -12.86
CA LEU A 339 -27.76 -17.91 -12.26
C LEU A 339 -29.16 -17.31 -12.40
N GLN A 340 -29.28 -16.00 -12.22
CA GLN A 340 -30.53 -15.31 -12.49
C GLN A 340 -30.96 -15.50 -13.95
N PHE A 341 -30.04 -15.26 -14.89
CA PHE A 341 -30.32 -15.48 -16.31
C PHE A 341 -30.75 -16.93 -16.59
N LEU A 342 -30.06 -17.93 -16.03
CA LEU A 342 -30.39 -19.33 -16.25
C LEU A 342 -31.78 -19.67 -15.69
N ALA A 343 -32.12 -19.18 -14.51
CA ALA A 343 -33.44 -19.36 -13.91
C ALA A 343 -34.54 -18.74 -14.78
N ASP A 344 -34.33 -17.52 -15.27
CA ASP A 344 -35.25 -16.82 -16.16
C ASP A 344 -35.39 -17.56 -17.51
N TYR A 345 -34.27 -18.00 -18.09
CA TYR A 345 -34.22 -18.73 -19.34
C TYR A 345 -35.00 -20.04 -19.25
N TYR A 346 -34.63 -20.94 -18.33
CA TYR A 346 -35.32 -22.22 -18.20
C TYR A 346 -36.76 -22.09 -17.71
N GLY A 347 -37.10 -21.02 -16.98
CA GLY A 347 -38.48 -20.69 -16.63
C GLY A 347 -39.34 -20.28 -17.82
N SER A 348 -38.72 -19.82 -18.91
CA SER A 348 -39.38 -19.43 -20.17
C SER A 348 -39.43 -20.54 -21.23
N VAL A 349 -38.74 -21.66 -21.00
CA VAL A 349 -38.66 -22.77 -21.96
C VAL A 349 -39.89 -23.67 -21.89
N GLN A 350 -40.43 -24.05 -23.05
CA GLN A 350 -41.59 -24.94 -23.19
C GLN A 350 -41.22 -26.19 -24.01
N PRO A 351 -40.57 -27.20 -23.39
CA PRO A 351 -40.07 -28.35 -24.12
C PRO A 351 -41.19 -29.32 -24.50
N GLU A 352 -40.99 -30.08 -25.57
CA GLU A 352 -41.76 -31.31 -25.81
C GLU A 352 -41.39 -32.39 -24.78
N LEU A 353 -42.28 -33.35 -24.52
CA LEU A 353 -42.08 -34.40 -23.51
C LEU A 353 -40.74 -35.14 -23.66
N THR A 354 -40.31 -35.41 -24.90
CA THR A 354 -39.03 -36.05 -25.20
C THR A 354 -37.83 -35.16 -24.88
N ARG A 355 -37.92 -33.86 -25.16
CA ARG A 355 -36.83 -32.88 -24.92
C ARG A 355 -36.78 -32.38 -23.49
N ALA A 356 -37.85 -32.58 -22.73
CA ALA A 356 -37.92 -32.31 -21.30
C ALA A 356 -36.75 -32.96 -20.53
N VAL A 357 -36.30 -34.14 -20.96
CA VAL A 357 -35.14 -34.85 -20.39
C VAL A 357 -33.85 -34.03 -20.56
N ASP A 358 -33.65 -33.41 -21.72
CA ASP A 358 -32.46 -32.61 -22.01
C ASP A 358 -32.44 -31.30 -21.20
N VAL A 359 -33.61 -30.66 -21.02
CA VAL A 359 -33.75 -29.49 -20.14
C VAL A 359 -33.32 -29.84 -18.71
N ARG A 360 -33.82 -30.97 -18.18
CA ARG A 360 -33.41 -31.43 -16.85
C ARG A 360 -31.92 -31.76 -16.80
N ARG A 361 -31.38 -32.40 -17.84
CA ARG A 361 -29.96 -32.73 -17.92
C ARG A 361 -29.09 -31.47 -17.82
N ASP A 362 -29.45 -30.40 -18.52
CA ASP A 362 -28.74 -29.13 -18.42
C ASP A 362 -28.83 -28.53 -17.01
N ILE A 363 -30.04 -28.47 -16.44
CA ILE A 363 -30.26 -27.93 -15.10
C ILE A 363 -29.42 -28.68 -14.08
N PHE A 364 -29.48 -30.01 -14.06
CA PHE A 364 -28.68 -30.80 -13.12
C PHE A 364 -27.18 -30.65 -13.38
N TYR A 365 -26.75 -30.54 -14.63
CA TYR A 365 -25.35 -30.31 -14.97
C TYR A 365 -24.83 -28.97 -14.41
N ILE A 366 -25.64 -27.91 -14.51
CA ILE A 366 -25.37 -26.60 -13.92
C ILE A 366 -25.33 -26.71 -12.39
N VAL A 367 -26.36 -27.26 -11.77
CA VAL A 367 -26.46 -27.34 -10.29
C VAL A 367 -25.35 -28.19 -9.70
N GLN A 368 -25.04 -29.34 -10.28
CA GLN A 368 -23.93 -30.20 -9.84
C GLN A 368 -22.56 -29.52 -9.99
N THR A 369 -22.41 -28.63 -10.96
CA THR A 369 -21.20 -27.80 -11.07
C THR A 369 -21.11 -26.86 -9.87
N ILE A 370 -22.19 -26.14 -9.55
CA ILE A 370 -22.23 -25.19 -8.42
C ILE A 370 -21.92 -25.86 -7.08
N VAL A 371 -22.46 -27.08 -6.85
CA VAL A 371 -22.18 -27.87 -5.64
C VAL A 371 -20.67 -28.08 -5.41
N LYS A 372 -19.88 -28.15 -6.49
CA LYS A 372 -18.43 -28.40 -6.43
C LYS A 372 -17.62 -27.12 -6.26
N LEU A 373 -18.22 -25.95 -6.45
CA LEU A 373 -17.50 -24.68 -6.41
C LEU A 373 -17.35 -24.20 -4.95
N PRO A 374 -16.14 -23.83 -4.51
CA PRO A 374 -15.89 -23.37 -3.14
C PRO A 374 -16.29 -21.90 -2.98
N ILE A 375 -17.58 -21.60 -3.10
CA ILE A 375 -18.12 -20.24 -3.00
C ILE A 375 -19.19 -20.10 -1.92
N GLY A 376 -19.21 -18.93 -1.28
CA GLY A 376 -20.33 -18.52 -0.44
C GLY A 376 -21.51 -18.09 -1.32
N LEU A 377 -22.61 -18.83 -1.26
CA LEU A 377 -23.87 -18.48 -1.93
C LEU A 377 -24.71 -17.57 -1.04
N SER A 378 -25.34 -16.57 -1.63
CA SER A 378 -26.34 -15.73 -0.96
C SER A 378 -27.72 -16.41 -0.99
N ASP A 379 -28.65 -15.92 -0.16
CA ASP A 379 -30.04 -16.43 -0.14
C ASP A 379 -30.70 -16.35 -1.53
N ARG A 380 -30.41 -15.30 -2.29
CA ARG A 380 -30.90 -15.13 -3.66
C ARG A 380 -30.32 -16.19 -4.62
N ASP A 381 -29.06 -16.57 -4.43
CA ASP A 381 -28.44 -17.62 -5.26
C ASP A 381 -29.08 -18.97 -4.97
N TYR A 382 -29.34 -19.28 -3.69
CA TYR A 382 -30.10 -20.45 -3.30
C TYR A 382 -31.50 -20.46 -3.91
N GLN A 383 -32.23 -19.33 -3.86
CA GLN A 383 -33.54 -19.21 -4.49
C GLN A 383 -33.50 -19.49 -6.00
N ASN A 384 -32.54 -18.91 -6.74
CA ASN A 384 -32.38 -19.16 -8.17
C ASN A 384 -32.05 -20.63 -8.47
N ILE A 385 -31.21 -21.26 -7.66
CA ILE A 385 -30.89 -22.69 -7.80
C ILE A 385 -32.11 -23.57 -7.49
N TRP A 386 -32.85 -23.27 -6.42
CA TRP A 386 -34.06 -24.01 -6.08
C TRP A 386 -35.17 -23.82 -7.11
N LEU A 387 -35.24 -22.65 -7.76
CA LEU A 387 -36.15 -22.42 -8.87
C LEU A 387 -35.79 -23.30 -10.07
N LEU A 388 -34.50 -23.38 -10.42
CA LEU A 388 -34.02 -24.33 -11.45
C LEU A 388 -34.40 -25.78 -11.09
N LEU A 389 -34.17 -26.21 -9.85
CA LEU A 389 -34.56 -27.54 -9.39
C LEU A 389 -36.08 -27.76 -9.41
N LEU A 390 -36.88 -26.74 -9.10
CA LEU A 390 -38.35 -26.78 -9.18
C LEU A 390 -38.80 -26.94 -10.64
N ILE A 391 -38.20 -26.19 -11.57
CA ILE A 391 -38.44 -26.34 -13.01
C ILE A 391 -38.14 -27.78 -13.44
N ALA A 392 -37.00 -28.33 -13.03
CA ALA A 392 -36.64 -29.72 -13.34
C ALA A 392 -37.61 -30.74 -12.72
N ALA A 393 -38.12 -30.49 -11.51
CA ALA A 393 -39.10 -31.35 -10.84
C ALA A 393 -40.44 -31.32 -11.58
N ILE A 394 -40.93 -30.14 -11.95
CA ILE A 394 -42.17 -29.93 -12.69
C ILE A 394 -42.09 -30.58 -14.07
N ILE A 395 -40.99 -30.40 -14.79
CA ILE A 395 -40.81 -30.95 -16.14
C ILE A 395 -40.65 -32.49 -16.09
N GLY A 396 -40.09 -33.05 -15.01
CA GLY A 396 -39.83 -34.50 -14.93
C GLY A 396 -40.89 -35.37 -14.28
N ALA A 397 -41.74 -34.82 -13.41
CA ALA A 397 -42.69 -35.64 -12.64
C ALA A 397 -43.77 -36.31 -13.51
N GLU A 398 -44.39 -37.40 -13.02
CA GLU A 398 -45.54 -37.97 -13.74
C GLU A 398 -46.76 -37.05 -13.67
N GLN A 399 -47.65 -37.12 -14.66
CA GLN A 399 -48.85 -36.28 -14.71
C GLN A 399 -49.75 -36.45 -13.47
N THR A 400 -49.81 -37.67 -12.91
CA THR A 400 -50.55 -37.99 -11.69
C THR A 400 -50.05 -37.23 -10.46
N LEU A 401 -48.72 -37.07 -10.34
CA LEU A 401 -48.05 -36.31 -9.28
C LEU A 401 -48.24 -34.81 -9.43
N ILE A 402 -48.26 -34.32 -10.67
CA ILE A 402 -48.50 -32.91 -10.96
C ILE A 402 -49.96 -32.51 -10.68
N CYS A 403 -50.93 -33.37 -11.01
CA CYS A 403 -52.33 -33.13 -10.67
C CYS A 403 -52.61 -33.24 -9.16
N ASN A 404 -51.80 -34.00 -8.42
CA ASN A 404 -51.94 -34.20 -6.97
C ASN A 404 -50.63 -33.84 -6.27
N LEU A 405 -50.33 -32.53 -6.20
CA LEU A 405 -49.10 -32.05 -5.59
C LEU A 405 -48.98 -32.56 -4.13
N PRO A 406 -47.80 -33.10 -3.75
CA PRO A 406 -47.57 -33.59 -2.41
C PRO A 406 -47.54 -32.46 -1.38
N THR A 407 -47.89 -32.78 -0.14
CA THR A 407 -47.85 -31.81 0.97
C THR A 407 -46.43 -31.27 1.16
N PRO A 408 -46.24 -29.95 1.29
CA PRO A 408 -44.92 -29.36 1.49
C PRO A 408 -44.16 -29.94 2.67
N GLU A 409 -42.88 -30.25 2.48
CA GLU A 409 -42.01 -30.87 3.49
C GLU A 409 -40.80 -29.97 3.79
N LYS A 410 -40.52 -29.73 5.08
CA LYS A 410 -39.36 -28.92 5.49
C LYS A 410 -38.06 -29.64 5.15
N SER A 411 -37.12 -28.89 4.60
CA SER A 411 -35.80 -29.39 4.21
C SER A 411 -34.67 -28.52 4.77
N ARG A 412 -33.46 -29.10 4.79
CA ARG A 412 -32.22 -28.38 5.12
C ARG A 412 -31.88 -27.39 4.01
N THR A 413 -31.43 -26.20 4.40
CA THR A 413 -30.93 -25.18 3.47
C THR A 413 -29.56 -25.57 2.92
N THR A 414 -29.56 -26.27 1.78
CA THR A 414 -28.37 -26.64 1.01
C THR A 414 -28.68 -26.50 -0.48
N VAL A 415 -27.66 -26.55 -1.34
CA VAL A 415 -27.85 -26.44 -2.80
C VAL A 415 -28.87 -27.47 -3.33
N MET A 416 -28.76 -28.72 -2.86
CA MET A 416 -29.64 -29.83 -3.27
C MET A 416 -30.82 -30.08 -2.32
N LEU A 417 -30.96 -29.35 -1.21
CA LEU A 417 -32.02 -29.55 -0.21
C LEU A 417 -32.14 -30.99 0.36
N GLY A 418 -31.11 -31.82 0.24
CA GLY A 418 -31.18 -33.25 0.59
C GLY A 418 -32.00 -34.09 -0.40
N LEU A 419 -32.09 -33.63 -1.65
CA LEU A 419 -32.63 -34.35 -2.80
C LEU A 419 -31.52 -35.09 -3.52
N ASP A 420 -31.79 -36.35 -3.86
CA ASP A 420 -30.87 -37.22 -4.56
C ASP A 420 -31.19 -37.25 -6.06
N VAL A 421 -30.13 -37.24 -6.88
CA VAL A 421 -30.21 -37.34 -8.34
C VAL A 421 -29.90 -38.78 -8.75
N SER A 422 -30.59 -39.27 -9.77
CA SER A 422 -30.38 -40.60 -10.34
C SER A 422 -28.94 -40.78 -10.82
N GLU A 423 -28.49 -42.03 -10.95
CA GLU A 423 -27.15 -42.36 -11.48
C GLU A 423 -26.91 -41.79 -12.88
N ASN A 424 -27.99 -41.62 -13.66
CA ASN A 424 -27.96 -41.04 -14.99
C ASN A 424 -27.73 -39.52 -14.97
N GLY A 425 -27.88 -38.86 -13.80
CA GLY A 425 -27.49 -37.48 -13.56
C GLY A 425 -28.48 -36.42 -14.05
N TYR A 426 -29.68 -36.80 -14.50
CA TYR A 426 -30.68 -35.87 -15.06
C TYR A 426 -32.11 -36.02 -14.54
N ASP A 427 -32.34 -36.89 -13.55
CA ASP A 427 -33.66 -37.06 -12.92
C ASP A 427 -33.53 -37.12 -11.39
N PHE A 428 -34.59 -36.75 -10.68
CA PHE A 428 -34.67 -37.01 -9.23
C PHE A 428 -34.92 -38.50 -8.97
N ILE A 429 -34.30 -39.06 -7.93
CA ILE A 429 -34.63 -40.43 -7.48
C ILE A 429 -36.08 -40.51 -6.99
N ASN A 430 -36.58 -39.44 -6.37
CA ASN A 430 -37.94 -39.37 -5.84
C ASN A 430 -38.59 -38.00 -6.14
N TYR A 431 -39.33 -37.93 -7.24
CA TYR A 431 -40.06 -36.72 -7.66
C TYR A 431 -41.12 -36.27 -6.65
N LYS A 432 -41.76 -37.20 -5.94
CA LYS A 432 -42.74 -36.84 -4.89
C LYS A 432 -42.07 -36.06 -3.76
N LYS A 433 -40.90 -36.52 -3.29
CA LYS A 433 -40.11 -35.80 -2.28
C LYS A 433 -39.59 -34.48 -2.84
N ALA A 434 -39.08 -34.47 -4.07
CA ALA A 434 -38.56 -33.26 -4.72
C ALA A 434 -39.63 -32.15 -4.79
N LEU A 435 -40.82 -32.46 -5.28
CA LEU A 435 -41.93 -31.49 -5.34
C LEU A 435 -42.34 -31.01 -3.93
N ALA A 436 -42.49 -31.91 -2.96
CA ALA A 436 -42.84 -31.53 -1.59
C ALA A 436 -41.84 -30.53 -0.98
N VAL A 437 -40.55 -30.80 -1.16
CA VAL A 437 -39.46 -29.98 -0.61
C VAL A 437 -39.31 -28.66 -1.37
N LEU A 438 -39.40 -28.67 -2.69
CA LEU A 438 -39.19 -27.47 -3.51
C LEU A 438 -40.39 -26.52 -3.42
N THR A 439 -41.63 -27.05 -3.41
CA THR A 439 -42.83 -26.24 -3.20
C THR A 439 -42.89 -25.60 -1.81
N GLU A 440 -42.27 -26.22 -0.79
CA GLU A 440 -42.10 -25.59 0.53
C GLU A 440 -41.24 -24.32 0.48
N LYS A 441 -40.18 -24.32 -0.35
CA LYS A 441 -39.29 -23.15 -0.50
C LYS A 441 -39.93 -21.96 -1.19
N PHE A 442 -40.98 -22.21 -1.96
CA PHE A 442 -41.77 -21.19 -2.65
C PHE A 442 -43.19 -21.11 -2.07
N SER A 443 -43.32 -21.29 -0.75
CA SER A 443 -44.62 -21.24 -0.09
C SER A 443 -45.30 -19.87 -0.20
N GLY A 444 -44.53 -18.80 -0.39
CA GLY A 444 -45.04 -17.45 -0.61
C GLY A 444 -45.64 -17.25 -2.02
N GLU A 445 -45.27 -18.10 -2.97
CA GLU A 445 -45.65 -18.05 -4.38
C GLU A 445 -46.57 -19.21 -4.78
N GLN A 446 -47.24 -19.87 -3.82
CA GLN A 446 -48.07 -21.07 -4.08
C GLN A 446 -49.13 -20.85 -5.16
N ASP A 447 -49.72 -19.66 -5.21
CA ASP A 447 -50.77 -19.32 -6.18
C ASP A 447 -50.24 -19.29 -7.63
N ALA A 448 -48.93 -19.08 -7.84
CA ALA A 448 -48.31 -19.03 -9.16
C ALA A 448 -47.85 -20.40 -9.68
N ILE A 449 -47.70 -21.39 -8.79
CA ILE A 449 -47.19 -22.73 -9.15
C ILE A 449 -48.09 -23.45 -10.18
N PRO A 450 -49.44 -23.44 -10.07
CA PRO A 450 -50.29 -24.05 -11.08
C PRO A 450 -50.11 -23.46 -12.49
N ASP A 451 -49.95 -22.13 -12.57
CA ASP A 451 -49.73 -21.44 -13.85
C ASP A 451 -48.34 -21.77 -14.42
N MET A 452 -47.32 -21.84 -13.57
CA MET A 452 -45.98 -22.28 -13.96
C MET A 452 -45.99 -23.72 -14.52
N ILE A 453 -46.69 -24.64 -13.86
CA ILE A 453 -46.85 -26.02 -14.33
C ILE A 453 -47.52 -26.04 -15.71
N LYS A 454 -48.62 -25.30 -15.86
CA LYS A 454 -49.36 -25.21 -17.13
C LYS A 454 -48.49 -24.65 -18.25
N TYR A 455 -47.70 -23.64 -17.95
CA TYR A 455 -46.79 -23.01 -18.91
C TYR A 455 -45.65 -23.94 -19.34
N LEU A 456 -44.91 -24.51 -18.37
CA LEU A 456 -43.75 -25.37 -18.65
C LEU A 456 -44.13 -26.67 -19.37
N ARG A 457 -45.35 -27.18 -19.16
CA ARG A 457 -45.87 -28.40 -19.78
C ARG A 457 -46.78 -28.16 -20.99
N GLN A 458 -46.82 -26.93 -21.51
CA GLN A 458 -47.77 -26.57 -22.57
C GLN A 458 -47.67 -27.48 -23.81
N ASN A 459 -46.47 -27.97 -24.14
CA ASN A 459 -46.20 -28.79 -25.33
C ASN A 459 -46.10 -30.31 -25.03
N TYR A 460 -46.64 -30.78 -23.91
CA TYR A 460 -46.67 -32.21 -23.57
C TYR A 460 -47.91 -32.83 -24.22
N HIS A 461 -47.83 -33.06 -25.53
CA HIS A 461 -48.87 -33.71 -26.32
C HIS A 461 -48.51 -35.15 -26.66
#